data_AF-A0A524Q1T7-F1
#
_entry.id   AF-A0A524Q1T7-F1
#
_cell.length_a   1.000
_cell.length_b   1.000
_cell.length_c   1.000
_cell.angle_alpha   90.00
_cell.angle_beta   90.00
_cell.angle_gamma   90.00
#
_symmetry.space_group_name_H-M   'P 1'
#
loop_
_entity.id
_entity.type
_entity.pdbx_description
1 polymer ?
#
loop_
_entity_poly.entity_id
_entity_poly.type
_entity_poly.pdbx_seq_one_letter_code
_entity_poly.pdbx_strand_id
1 'polypeptide(L)' 'MTEQGGIAKRPFRFFDNREKYLMFVTTCGEKWAIAEQVGAEIAKISPQPPALHLFDAGTGDGTVLASSLR' A
#
# COMPACT_ATOMS: atom_id res chain seq x y z
N MET A 1 26.03 -36.74 23.21
CA MET A 1 24.63 -36.42 22.84
C MET A 1 24.61 -34.93 22.54
N THR A 2 24.66 -34.56 21.27
CA THR A 2 24.74 -33.17 20.81
C THR A 2 23.36 -32.52 20.92
N GLU A 3 23.24 -31.45 21.69
CA GLU A 3 22.03 -30.62 21.77
C GLU A 3 21.71 -30.01 20.41
N GLN A 4 20.48 -30.22 19.96
CA GLN A 4 19.94 -29.65 18.74
C GLN A 4 19.76 -28.14 18.93
N GLY A 5 20.33 -27.36 18.00
CA GLY A 5 20.19 -25.91 17.96
C GLY A 5 18.72 -25.50 17.85
N GLY A 6 18.23 -24.83 18.89
CA GLY A 6 16.90 -24.24 18.91
C GLY A 6 16.79 -23.18 17.81
N ILE A 7 15.84 -23.37 16.89
CA ILE A 7 15.44 -22.34 15.93
C ILE A 7 14.96 -21.15 16.75
N ALA A 8 15.72 -20.05 16.74
CA ALA A 8 15.30 -18.80 17.35
C ALA A 8 13.90 -18.45 16.81
N LYS A 9 12.91 -18.44 17.70
CA LYS A 9 11.50 -18.15 17.37
C LYS A 9 11.47 -16.74 16.75
N ARG A 10 11.28 -16.64 15.42
CA ARG A 10 11.21 -15.33 14.74
C ARG A 10 10.16 -14.46 15.43
N PRO A 11 10.44 -13.17 15.68
CA PRO A 11 9.46 -12.27 16.24
C PRO A 11 8.25 -12.17 15.31
N PHE A 12 7.05 -12.22 15.88
CA PHE A 12 5.80 -12.07 15.15
C PHE A 12 5.80 -10.73 14.40
N ARG A 13 5.70 -10.78 13.07
CA ARG A 13 5.54 -9.57 12.25
C ARG A 13 4.05 -9.36 12.01
N PHE A 14 3.65 -8.10 11.95
CA PHE A 14 2.27 -7.70 11.64
C PHE A 14 1.73 -8.39 10.38
N PHE A 15 2.57 -8.56 9.36
CA PHE A 15 2.22 -9.20 8.08
C PHE A 15 2.12 -10.73 8.13
N ASP A 16 2.54 -11.38 9.22
CA ASP A 16 2.54 -12.85 9.32
C ASP A 16 1.12 -13.41 9.57
N ASN A 17 0.18 -12.58 10.04
CA ASN A 17 -1.22 -12.94 10.19
C ASN A 17 -2.10 -12.25 9.14
N ARG A 18 -2.59 -13.04 8.18
CA ARG A 18 -3.44 -12.56 7.07
C ARG A 18 -4.75 -11.91 7.53
N GLU A 19 -5.38 -12.42 8.58
CA GLU A 19 -6.66 -11.88 9.08
C GLU A 19 -6.48 -10.47 9.63
N LYS A 20 -5.44 -10.27 10.46
CA LYS A 20 -5.11 -8.94 11.01
C LYS A 20 -4.74 -7.95 9.91
N TYR A 21 -3.98 -8.39 8.91
CA TYR A 21 -3.63 -7.57 7.75
C TYR A 21 -4.86 -7.18 6.93
N LEU A 22 -5.73 -8.14 6.58
CA LEU A 22 -6.92 -7.88 5.78
C LEU A 22 -7.91 -6.98 6.50
N MET A 23 -8.11 -7.17 7.81
CA MET A 23 -8.94 -6.28 8.61
C MET A 23 -8.41 -4.84 8.55
N PHE A 24 -7.12 -4.62 8.85
CA PHE A 24 -6.51 -3.29 8.76
C PHE A 24 -6.67 -2.65 7.36
N VAL A 25 -6.34 -3.40 6.30
CA VAL A 25 -6.36 -2.88 4.92
C VAL A 25 -7.77 -2.53 4.42
N THR A 26 -8.81 -3.20 4.93
CA THR A 26 -10.20 -3.01 4.49
C THR A 26 -11.01 -2.07 5.37
N THR A 27 -10.64 -1.90 6.65
CA THR A 27 -11.42 -1.06 7.58
C THR A 27 -10.87 0.35 7.78
N CYS A 28 -9.60 0.60 7.42
CA CYS A 28 -9.00 1.93 7.55
C CYS A 28 -9.36 2.83 6.35
N GLY A 29 -9.66 4.10 6.63
CA GLY A 29 -9.96 5.12 5.60
C GLY A 29 -8.72 5.73 4.93
N GLU A 30 -7.52 5.29 5.30
CA GLU A 30 -6.26 5.92 4.90
C GLU A 30 -6.06 5.95 3.37
N LYS A 31 -6.44 4.87 2.67
CA LYS A 31 -6.39 4.81 1.21
C LYS A 31 -7.23 5.91 0.55
N TRP A 32 -8.40 6.21 1.11
CA TRP A 32 -9.31 7.22 0.58
C TRP A 32 -8.79 8.63 0.81
N ALA A 33 -8.32 8.92 2.03
CA ALA A 33 -7.75 10.21 2.38
C ALA A 33 -6.50 10.52 1.51
N ILE A 34 -5.61 9.55 1.33
CA ILE A 34 -4.46 9.71 0.43
C ILE A 34 -4.92 9.90 -1.02
N ALA A 35 -5.90 9.12 -1.48
CA ALA A 35 -6.37 9.22 -2.85
C ALA A 35 -6.96 10.61 -3.17
N GLU A 36 -7.73 11.17 -2.25
CA GLU A 36 -8.31 12.53 -2.36
C GLU A 36 -7.21 13.59 -2.45
N GLN A 37 -6.23 13.54 -1.57
CA GLN A 37 -5.13 14.50 -1.57
C GLN A 37 -4.27 14.40 -2.84
N VAL A 38 -3.93 13.19 -3.27
CA VAL A 38 -3.15 12.97 -4.51
C VAL A 38 -3.95 13.43 -5.73
N GLY A 39 -5.25 13.12 -5.80
CA GLY A 39 -6.13 13.56 -6.88
C GLY A 39 -6.20 15.09 -6.98
N ALA A 40 -6.30 15.78 -5.85
CA ALA A 40 -6.28 17.25 -5.82
C ALA A 40 -4.96 17.85 -6.35
N GLU A 41 -3.82 17.21 -6.11
CA GLU A 41 -2.53 17.65 -6.66
C GLU A 41 -2.40 17.32 -8.16
N ILE A 42 -2.84 16.13 -8.59
CA ILE A 42 -2.84 15.74 -10.01
C ILE A 42 -3.70 16.71 -10.83
N ALA A 43 -4.85 17.15 -10.32
CA ALA A 43 -5.73 18.10 -10.98
C ALA A 43 -5.09 19.47 -11.26
N LYS A 44 -4.01 19.83 -10.55
CA LYS A 44 -3.26 21.08 -10.76
C LYS A 44 -2.19 20.94 -11.84
N ILE A 45 -1.87 19.71 -12.26
CA ILE A 45 -0.88 19.46 -13.31
C ILE A 45 -1.53 19.80 -14.66
N SER A 46 -0.79 20.49 -15.53
CA SER A 46 -1.14 20.68 -16.93
C SER A 46 -0.22 19.79 -17.78
N PRO A 47 -0.62 18.55 -18.12
CA PRO A 47 0.22 17.65 -18.88
C PRO A 47 0.52 18.23 -20.25
N GLN A 48 1.79 18.28 -20.62
CA GLN A 48 2.21 18.62 -21.97
C GLN A 48 2.48 17.32 -22.76
N PRO A 49 2.43 17.37 -24.09
CA PRO A 49 2.78 16.22 -24.91
C PRO A 49 4.16 15.64 -24.53
N PRO A 50 4.35 14.31 -24.53
CA PRO A 50 3.40 13.30 -25.00
C PRO A 50 2.35 12.87 -23.95
N ALA A 51 2.69 12.82 -22.66
CA ALA A 51 1.78 12.40 -21.59
C ALA A 51 2.39 12.68 -20.20
N LEU A 52 1.55 12.62 -19.17
CA LEU A 52 1.98 12.49 -17.78
C LEU A 52 2.25 11.01 -17.48
N HIS A 53 3.47 10.68 -17.01
CA HIS A 53 3.83 9.32 -16.60
C HIS A 53 3.80 9.22 -15.08
N LEU A 54 3.02 8.28 -14.56
CA LEU A 54 2.90 8.02 -13.13
C LEU A 54 3.33 6.57 -12.84
N PHE A 55 4.15 6.40 -11.81
CA PHE A 55 4.58 5.09 -11.33
C PHE A 55 4.19 4.94 -9.87
N ASP A 56 3.52 3.83 -9.55
CA ASP A 56 3.09 3.50 -8.20
C ASP A 56 3.86 2.27 -7.71
N ALA A 57 4.75 2.49 -6.73
CA ALA A 57 5.58 1.44 -6.15
C ALA A 57 4.85 0.83 -4.95
N GLY A 58 4.20 -0.32 -5.15
CA GLY A 58 3.44 -0.99 -4.09
C GLY A 58 1.94 -0.73 -4.14
N THR A 59 1.38 -0.70 -5.35
CA THR A 59 -0.04 -0.47 -5.67
C THR A 59 -1.04 -1.29 -4.84
N GLY A 60 -0.63 -2.44 -4.30
CA GLY A 60 -1.51 -3.31 -3.53
C GLY A 60 -2.70 -3.74 -4.37
N ASP A 61 -3.92 -3.42 -3.94
CA ASP A 61 -5.16 -3.68 -4.68
C ASP A 61 -5.55 -2.58 -5.68
N GLY A 62 -4.72 -1.56 -5.86
CA GLY A 62 -4.94 -0.48 -6.82
C GLY A 62 -5.92 0.59 -6.40
N THR A 63 -6.46 0.52 -5.18
CA THR A 63 -7.50 1.44 -4.71
C THR A 63 -7.06 2.90 -4.78
N VAL A 64 -5.82 3.22 -4.36
CA VAL A 64 -5.34 4.60 -4.33
C VAL A 64 -5.18 5.14 -5.74
N LEU A 65 -4.40 4.47 -6.59
CA LEU A 65 -4.17 4.88 -7.98
C LEU A 65 -5.48 5.01 -8.77
N ALA A 66 -6.36 4.02 -8.67
CA ALA A 66 -7.65 4.05 -9.36
C ALA A 66 -8.57 5.15 -8.84
N SER A 67 -8.41 5.60 -7.60
CA SER A 67 -9.22 6.66 -7.01
C SER A 67 -8.67 8.06 -7.28
N SER A 68 -7.35 8.21 -7.34
CA SER A 68 -6.71 9.50 -7.63
C SER A 68 -6.79 9.92 -9.10
N LEU A 69 -6.98 8.97 -10.02
CA LEU A 69 -7.07 9.24 -11.47
C LEU A 69 -8.51 9.31 -12.01
N ARG A 70 -9.52 9.25 -11.13
CA ARG A 70 -10.92 9.49 -11.49
C ARG A 70 -11.21 10.98 -11.54
#